data_AF-A0A955E783-F1
#
_entry.id   AF-A0A955E783-F1
#
_cell.length_a   1.000
_cell.length_b   1.000
_cell.length_c   1.000
_cell.angle_alpha   90.00
_cell.angle_beta   90.00
_cell.angle_gamma   90.00
#
_symmetry.space_group_name_H-M   'P 1'
#
loop_
_entity.id
_entity.type
_entity.pdbx_description
1 polymer ?
#
loop_
_entity_poly.entity_id
_entity_poly.type
_entity_poly.pdbx_seq_one_letter_code
_entity_poly.pdbx_strand_id
1 'polypeptide(L)'
;MPKQAWTNTLSEHILLKRIPTAPFGHIRDRHIVKYDEYVKTGGYEGLRKALTMKPSEVTTEVKDSVLRGRGGAGFPCGLKWSFLPEPDGGQRYLAINADESEPGTFKDR
;
A
#
# COMPACT_ATOMS: atom_id res chain seq x y z
N MET A 1 21.65 -10.90 -12.93
CA MET A 1 20.50 -11.44 -13.69
C MET A 1 19.91 -10.31 -14.52
N PRO A 2 19.64 -10.51 -15.82
CA PRO A 2 19.02 -9.47 -16.64
C PRO A 2 17.62 -9.20 -16.10
N LYS A 3 17.32 -7.93 -15.78
CA LYS A 3 15.98 -7.51 -15.38
C LYS A 3 15.05 -7.75 -16.57
N GLN A 4 14.08 -8.65 -16.41
CA GLN A 4 13.04 -8.85 -17.41
C GLN A 4 12.35 -7.50 -17.64
N ALA A 5 12.42 -6.99 -18.87
CA ALA A 5 11.74 -5.76 -19.23
C ALA A 5 10.24 -5.98 -19.04
N TRP A 6 9.60 -5.14 -18.24
CA TRP A 6 8.16 -5.20 -18.04
C TRP A 6 7.47 -4.91 -19.39
N THR A 7 6.73 -5.90 -19.90
CA THR A 7 5.85 -5.76 -21.05
C THR A 7 4.44 -5.48 -20.56
N ASN A 8 3.87 -4.34 -20.97
CA ASN A 8 2.50 -3.98 -20.62
C ASN A 8 1.52 -4.93 -21.32
N THR A 9 0.93 -5.85 -20.57
CA THR A 9 -0.11 -6.78 -21.07
C THR A 9 -1.54 -6.30 -20.78
N LEU A 10 -1.69 -5.10 -20.20
CA LEU A 10 -2.98 -4.58 -19.81
C LEU A 10 -3.73 -4.04 -21.04
N SER A 11 -4.91 -4.61 -21.31
CA SER A 11 -5.81 -4.18 -22.39
C SER A 11 -6.58 -2.89 -22.07
N GLU A 12 -6.49 -2.41 -20.82
CA GLU A 12 -7.19 -1.24 -20.32
C GLU A 12 -6.42 -0.59 -19.16
N HIS A 13 -6.72 0.66 -18.86
CA HIS A 13 -6.13 1.37 -17.73
C HIS A 13 -6.73 0.91 -16.39
N ILE A 14 -6.39 -0.31 -15.96
CA ILE A 14 -6.84 -0.91 -14.69
C ILE A 14 -6.59 0.01 -13.48
N LEU A 15 -5.48 0.77 -13.46
CA LEU A 15 -5.17 1.68 -12.36
C LEU A 15 -6.17 2.85 -12.25
N LEU A 16 -6.82 3.22 -13.34
CA LEU A 16 -7.78 4.33 -13.38
C LEU A 16 -9.19 3.89 -12.97
N LYS A 17 -9.51 2.59 -13.05
CA LYS A 17 -10.81 2.03 -12.65
C LYS A 17 -11.18 2.27 -11.20
N ARG A 18 -10.18 2.50 -10.33
CA ARG A 18 -10.37 2.72 -8.89
C ARG A 18 -10.23 4.18 -8.49
N ILE A 19 -10.09 5.12 -9.44
CA ILE A 19 -10.01 6.54 -9.13
C ILE A 19 -11.44 7.08 -8.97
N PRO A 20 -11.86 7.48 -7.76
CA PRO A 20 -13.25 7.88 -7.49
C PRO A 20 -13.51 9.37 -7.80
N THR A 21 -12.73 9.95 -8.72
CA THR A 21 -12.76 11.36 -9.11
C THR A 21 -12.71 11.51 -10.62
N ALA A 22 -13.24 12.63 -11.12
CA ALA A 22 -13.17 12.97 -12.53
C ALA A 22 -11.70 13.01 -13.02
N PRO A 23 -11.44 12.62 -14.27
CA PRO A 23 -12.41 12.15 -15.27
C PRO A 23 -12.76 10.65 -15.16
N PHE A 24 -12.15 9.91 -14.23
CA PHE A 24 -12.20 8.44 -14.21
C PHE A 24 -13.34 7.84 -13.36
N GLY A 25 -13.84 8.58 -12.38
CA GLY A 25 -14.98 8.19 -11.54
C GLY A 25 -15.82 9.40 -11.12
N HIS A 26 -17.01 9.16 -10.57
CA HIS A 26 -17.88 10.23 -10.08
C HIS A 26 -17.98 10.21 -8.56
N ILE A 27 -17.98 11.39 -7.94
CA ILE A 27 -18.10 11.53 -6.47
C ILE A 27 -19.40 10.92 -5.92
N ARG A 28 -20.47 10.91 -6.73
CA ARG A 28 -21.77 10.31 -6.39
C ARG A 28 -21.73 8.79 -6.30
N ASP A 29 -20.74 8.15 -6.92
CA ASP A 29 -20.59 6.70 -6.90
C ASP A 29 -19.80 6.23 -5.68
N ARG A 30 -19.33 7.15 -4.82
CA ARG A 30 -18.61 6.82 -3.60
C ARG A 30 -19.57 6.30 -2.54
N HIS A 31 -19.23 5.15 -1.98
CA HIS A 31 -19.89 4.62 -0.79
C HIS A 31 -18.86 4.13 0.22
N ILE A 32 -19.30 4.00 1.47
CA ILE A 32 -18.50 3.39 2.52
C ILE A 32 -18.44 1.89 2.27
N VAL A 33 -17.23 1.37 2.06
CA VAL A 33 -17.01 -0.07 1.94
C VAL A 33 -17.20 -0.71 3.33
N LYS A 34 -18.23 -1.54 3.46
CA LYS A 34 -18.52 -2.26 4.70
C LYS A 34 -17.61 -3.49 4.85
N TYR A 35 -17.53 -4.03 6.06
CA TYR A 35 -16.71 -5.21 6.37
C TYR A 35 -16.96 -6.39 5.41
N ASP A 36 -18.22 -6.81 5.23
CA ASP A 36 -18.54 -7.97 4.38
C ASP A 36 -18.18 -7.72 2.91
N GLU A 37 -18.33 -6.48 2.44
CA GLU A 37 -17.94 -6.09 1.08
C GLU A 37 -16.43 -6.16 0.91
N TYR A 38 -15.67 -5.61 1.87
CA TYR A 38 -14.21 -5.69 1.87
C TYR A 38 -13.74 -7.15 1.82
N VAL A 39 -14.28 -8.01 2.69
CA VAL A 39 -13.95 -9.44 2.73
C VAL A 39 -14.28 -10.15 1.41
N LYS A 40 -15.47 -9.89 0.83
CA LYS A 40 -15.88 -10.47 -0.47
C LYS A 40 -14.94 -10.13 -1.63
N THR A 41 -14.23 -9.00 -1.55
CA THR A 41 -13.25 -8.58 -2.57
C THR A 41 -11.83 -9.10 -2.34
N GLY A 42 -11.64 -10.07 -1.43
CA GLY A 42 -10.32 -10.59 -1.03
C GLY A 42 -9.67 -9.83 0.11
N GLY A 43 -10.43 -8.98 0.82
CA GLY A 43 -9.97 -8.28 2.02
C GLY A 43 -9.34 -9.23 3.05
N TYR A 44 -8.29 -8.76 3.72
CA TYR A 44 -7.47 -9.50 4.69
C TYR A 44 -6.66 -10.70 4.17
N GLU A 45 -6.70 -11.07 2.90
CA GLU A 45 -5.86 -12.18 2.38
C GLU A 45 -4.37 -11.91 2.56
N GLY A 46 -3.92 -10.70 2.23
CA GLY A 46 -2.54 -10.28 2.46
C GLY A 46 -2.14 -10.29 3.93
N LEU A 47 -3.04 -9.89 4.84
CA LEU A 47 -2.80 -9.97 6.29
C LEU A 47 -2.67 -11.41 6.75
N ARG A 48 -3.57 -12.30 6.32
CA ARG A 48 -3.52 -13.73 6.64
C ARG A 48 -2.20 -14.36 6.18
N LYS A 49 -1.74 -14.05 4.97
CA LYS A 49 -0.40 -14.46 4.49
C LYS A 49 0.69 -13.93 5.41
N ALA A 50 0.72 -12.62 5.67
CA ALA A 50 1.76 -11.98 6.46
C ALA A 50 1.87 -12.54 7.90
N LEU A 51 0.75 -12.90 8.53
CA LEU A 51 0.74 -13.50 9.88
C LEU A 51 1.34 -14.91 9.93
N THR A 52 1.48 -15.60 8.79
CA THR A 52 2.17 -16.90 8.68
C THR A 52 3.67 -16.76 8.41
N MET A 53 4.15 -15.55 8.13
CA MET A 53 5.53 -15.25 7.77
C MET A 53 6.32 -14.75 8.98
N LYS A 54 7.64 -14.94 8.96
CA LYS A 54 8.53 -14.24 9.88
C LYS A 54 8.53 -12.73 9.55
N PRO A 55 8.68 -11.83 10.54
CA PRO A 55 8.74 -10.39 10.28
C PRO A 55 9.82 -9.96 9.27
N SER A 56 10.96 -10.66 9.25
CA SER A 56 12.05 -10.43 8.28
C SER A 56 11.67 -10.82 6.85
N GLU A 57 10.83 -11.84 6.67
CA GLU A 57 10.31 -12.25 5.36
C GLU A 57 9.32 -11.21 4.83
N VAL A 58 8.45 -10.66 5.69
CA VAL A 58 7.54 -9.56 5.32
C VAL A 58 8.33 -8.31 4.93
N THR A 59 9.39 -7.98 5.66
CA THR A 59 10.27 -6.85 5.34
C THR A 59 10.97 -7.04 4.00
N THR A 60 11.44 -8.25 3.71
CA THR A 60 12.06 -8.61 2.43
C THR A 60 11.06 -8.50 1.28
N GLU A 61 9.86 -9.05 1.40
CA GLU A 61 8.80 -8.94 0.37
C GLU A 61 8.51 -7.47 0.02
N VAL A 62 8.41 -6.59 1.03
CA VAL A 62 8.16 -5.15 0.79
C VAL A 62 9.39 -4.46 0.20
N LYS A 63 10.61 -4.87 0.54
CA LYS A 63 11.84 -4.36 -0.08
C LYS A 63 11.90 -4.74 -1.56
N ASP A 64 11.58 -5.99 -1.89
CA ASP A 64 11.60 -6.53 -3.25
C ASP A 64 10.48 -5.95 -4.13
N SER A 65 9.35 -5.55 -3.53
CA SER A 65 8.28 -4.83 -4.23
C SER A 65 8.68 -3.43 -4.72
N VAL A 66 9.81 -2.89 -4.22
CA VAL A 66 10.28 -1.53 -4.52
C VAL A 66 9.24 -0.46 -4.13
N LEU A 67 8.42 -0.73 -3.10
CA LEU A 67 7.46 0.24 -2.59
C LEU A 67 8.18 1.48 -2.06
N ARG A 68 7.77 2.65 -2.54
CA ARG A 68 8.27 3.97 -2.09
C ARG A 68 7.23 4.68 -1.24
N GLY A 69 7.69 5.49 -0.28
CA GLY A 69 6.82 6.30 0.57
C GLY A 69 5.93 7.24 -0.24
N ARG A 70 4.63 7.28 0.09
CA ARG A 70 3.60 8.04 -0.63
C ARG A 70 3.23 9.39 0.00
N GLY A 71 3.84 9.73 1.13
CA GLY A 71 3.70 11.06 1.76
C GLY A 71 4.71 12.09 1.24
N GLY A 72 5.10 12.04 -0.04
CA GLY A 72 6.01 13.01 -0.66
C GLY A 72 7.51 12.65 -0.64
N ALA A 73 8.05 12.13 0.47
CA ALA A 73 9.50 11.88 0.61
C ALA A 73 10.07 10.82 -0.35
N GLY A 74 9.26 9.87 -0.81
CA GLY A 74 9.70 8.86 -1.79
C GLY A 74 10.79 7.89 -1.33
N PHE A 75 11.08 7.79 -0.04
CA PHE A 75 12.08 6.86 0.50
C PHE A 75 11.63 5.38 0.33
N PRO A 76 12.53 4.42 0.03
CA PRO A 76 12.17 3.01 -0.09
C PRO A 76 11.61 2.43 1.23
N CYS A 77 10.36 1.95 1.19
CA CYS A 77 9.61 1.53 2.37
C CYS A 77 10.25 0.33 3.08
N GLY A 78 10.60 -0.74 2.34
CA GLY A 78 11.24 -1.92 2.93
C GLY A 78 12.62 -1.62 3.54
N LEU A 79 13.38 -0.70 2.96
CA LEU A 79 14.64 -0.23 3.55
C LEU A 79 14.38 0.54 4.86
N LYS A 80 13.36 1.41 4.89
CA LYS A 80 12.97 2.13 6.11
C LYS A 80 12.64 1.16 7.24
N TRP A 81 11.92 0.07 6.95
CA TRP A 81 11.56 -0.94 7.95
C TRP A 81 12.78 -1.68 8.50
N SER A 82 13.81 -1.90 7.69
CA SER A 82 15.05 -2.56 8.14
C SER A 82 15.90 -1.73 9.13
N PHE A 83 15.57 -0.45 9.34
CA PHE A 83 16.23 0.37 10.36
C PHE A 83 15.64 0.16 11.76
N LEU A 84 14.51 -0.54 11.90
CA LEU A 84 14.04 -0.94 13.21
C LEU A 84 15.05 -1.90 13.85
N PRO A 85 15.46 -1.66 15.11
CA PRO A 85 16.36 -2.57 15.79
C PRO A 85 15.69 -3.94 15.99
N GLU A 86 16.50 -4.97 16.21
CA GLU A 86 16.01 -6.29 16.59
C GLU A 86 15.08 -6.22 17.82
N PRO A 87 14.09 -7.12 17.94
CA PRO A 87 13.21 -7.16 19.10
C PRO A 87 14.01 -7.24 20.41
N ASP A 88 13.85 -6.22 21.25
CA ASP A 88 14.52 -6.03 22.53
C ASP A 88 13.56 -6.23 23.72
N GLY A 89 12.33 -6.69 23.45
CA GLY A 89 11.26 -6.84 24.43
C GLY A 89 10.53 -5.54 24.79
N GLY A 90 10.95 -4.40 24.22
CA GLY A 90 10.31 -3.10 24.43
C GLY A 90 9.02 -2.92 23.61
N GLN A 91 8.20 -1.95 24.04
CA GLN A 91 7.00 -1.56 23.30
C GLN A 91 7.39 -0.88 21.97
N ARG A 92 6.72 -1.29 20.89
CA ARG A 92 6.85 -0.68 19.57
C ARG A 92 5.56 0.02 19.18
N TYR A 93 5.69 1.08 18.40
CA TYR A 93 4.56 1.90 17.95
C TYR A 93 4.55 1.99 16.43
N LEU A 94 3.34 2.00 15.87
CA LEU A 94 3.08 2.29 14.47
C LEU A 94 2.31 3.60 14.40
N ALA A 95 2.90 4.60 13.75
CA ALA A 95 2.24 5.86 13.46
C ALA A 95 1.74 5.87 12.01
N ILE A 96 0.45 6.10 11.83
CA ILE A 96 -0.15 6.34 10.51
C ILE A 96 -0.23 7.85 10.34
N ASN A 97 0.50 8.38 9.35
CA ASN A 97 0.36 9.79 8.99
C ASN A 97 -0.85 9.96 8.08
N ALA A 98 -1.93 10.49 8.64
CA ALA A 98 -3.15 10.85 7.92
C ALA A 98 -3.32 12.37 7.77
N ASP A 99 -2.29 13.16 8.11
CA ASP A 99 -2.28 14.59 7.88
C ASP A 99 -2.00 14.89 6.40
N GLU A 100 -3.07 15.01 5.61
CA GLU A 100 -3.05 15.39 4.20
C GLU A 100 -3.33 16.90 4.04
N SER A 101 -2.37 17.72 4.49
CA SER A 101 -2.51 19.19 4.55
C SER A 101 -1.84 19.95 3.39
N GLU A 102 -1.14 19.25 2.47
CA GLU A 102 -0.51 19.90 1.32
C GLU A 102 -1.58 20.38 0.31
N PRO A 103 -1.55 21.66 -0.12
CA PRO A 103 -2.52 22.18 -1.08
C PRO A 103 -2.58 21.35 -2.36
N GLY A 104 -3.78 20.93 -2.75
CA GLY A 104 -4.00 20.12 -3.95
C GLY A 104 -3.82 18.61 -3.75
N THR A 105 -3.52 18.15 -2.53
CA THR A 105 -3.52 16.72 -2.18
C THR A 105 -4.85 16.32 -1.52
N PHE A 106 -5.43 15.21 -1.96
CA PHE A 106 -6.75 14.72 -1.51
C PHE A 106 -6.93 13.21 -1.77
N LYS A 107 -5.82 12.48 -1.89
CA LYS A 107 -5.81 11.05 -2.27
C LYS A 107 -6.07 10.14 -1.07
N ASP A 108 -5.79 10.61 0.15
CA ASP A 108 -5.93 9.79 1.36
C ASP A 108 -7.33 9.97 2.01
N ARG A 109 -8.09 11.00 1.57
CA ARG A 109 -9.46 11.35 2.00
C ARG A 109 -10.57 10.46 1.46
#